data_AF-A0AB35IQE7-F1
#
_entry.id   AF-A0AB35IQE7-F1
#
_cell.length_a   1.000
_cell.length_b   1.000
_cell.length_c   1.000
_cell.angle_alpha   90.00
_cell.angle_beta   90.00
_cell.angle_gamma   90.00
#
_symmetry.space_group_name_H-M   'P 1'
#
loop_
_entity.id
_entity.type
_entity.pdbx_description
1 polymer ?
#
loop_
_entity_poly.entity_id
_entity_poly.type
_entity_poly.pdbx_seq_one_letter_code
_entity_poly.pdbx_strand_id
1 'polypeptide(L)'
;MERQRYTFLICSVLIDRDYTKVTQCKLDIKQAGELICYHALIIEDNNQKKNCLQKCIDIIIPEFNTWFKTKYSKTYITALKKFGSSYNLANANLTHLKKVLKHKNSRLHAEIDTSSLRDNAKKSIGENSEVITLEIKMLIKNIELLTSRLKTIDKK
;
A
#
# COMPACT_ATOMS: atom_id res chain seq x y z
N MET A 1 16.45 43.51 -16.77
CA MET A 1 17.12 43.21 -18.05
C MET A 1 16.85 41.80 -18.59
N GLU A 2 16.55 40.79 -17.76
CA GLU A 2 16.31 39.42 -18.23
C GLU A 2 15.03 39.24 -19.06
N ARG A 3 13.96 39.97 -18.73
CA ARG A 3 12.66 39.85 -19.41
C ARG A 3 12.74 40.20 -20.91
N GLN A 4 13.56 41.18 -21.29
CA GLN A 4 13.75 41.58 -22.68
C GLN A 4 14.57 40.56 -23.48
N ARG A 5 15.49 39.84 -22.84
CA ARG A 5 16.29 38.78 -23.49
C ARG A 5 15.42 37.60 -23.89
N TYR A 6 14.49 37.17 -23.04
CA TYR A 6 13.56 36.09 -23.38
C TYR A 6 12.63 36.45 -24.54
N THR A 7 12.11 37.68 -24.57
CA THR A 7 11.27 38.16 -25.67
C THR A 7 12.04 38.16 -26.99
N PHE A 8 13.28 38.65 -27.00
CA PHE A 8 14.12 38.65 -28.20
C PHE A 8 14.41 37.23 -28.71
N LEU A 9 14.73 36.30 -27.80
CA LEU A 9 14.99 34.90 -28.12
C LEU A 9 13.75 34.17 -28.69
N ILE A 10 12.57 34.43 -28.12
CA ILE A 10 11.31 33.86 -28.62
C ILE A 10 11.00 34.40 -30.02
N CYS A 11 11.17 35.71 -30.25
CA CYS A 11 10.96 36.32 -31.55
C CYS A 11 11.93 35.78 -32.60
N SER A 12 13.22 35.61 -32.29
CA SER A 12 14.20 35.07 -33.25
C SER A 12 13.87 33.64 -33.65
N VAL A 13 13.54 32.76 -32.69
CA VAL A 13 13.14 31.36 -32.96
C VAL A 13 11.86 31.29 -33.81
N LEU A 14 10.89 32.18 -33.58
CA LEU A 14 9.67 32.24 -34.39
C LEU A 14 9.94 32.73 -35.82
N ILE A 15 10.85 33.69 -36.00
CA ILE A 15 11.26 34.23 -37.31
C ILE A 15 12.01 33.18 -38.12
N ASP A 16 12.96 32.48 -37.48
CA ASP A 16 13.77 31.43 -38.11
C ASP A 16 12.94 30.18 -38.48
N ARG A 17 11.67 30.13 -38.04
CA ARG A 17 10.74 28.99 -38.16
C ARG A 17 11.30 27.66 -37.66
N ASP A 18 12.34 27.72 -36.83
CA ASP A 18 13.07 26.57 -36.32
C ASP A 18 12.37 25.99 -35.08
N TYR A 19 11.05 25.83 -35.19
CA TYR A 19 10.18 25.34 -34.12
C TYR A 19 9.43 24.08 -34.56
N THR A 20 9.43 23.08 -33.67
CA THR A 20 8.64 21.87 -33.91
C THR A 20 7.18 22.14 -33.57
N LYS A 21 6.28 21.98 -34.54
CA LYS A 21 4.83 21.99 -34.25
C LYS A 21 4.48 20.82 -33.35
N VAL A 22 3.94 21.13 -32.19
CA VAL A 22 3.37 20.14 -31.27
C VAL A 22 1.97 19.82 -31.76
N THR A 23 1.77 18.58 -32.21
CA THR A 23 0.45 18.06 -32.58
C THR A 23 -0.24 17.49 -31.34
N GLN A 24 -1.56 17.39 -31.38
CA GLN A 24 -2.33 16.78 -30.28
C GLN A 24 -1.82 15.36 -29.96
N CYS A 25 -1.53 14.53 -30.99
CA CYS A 25 -0.96 13.20 -30.78
C CYS A 25 0.37 13.21 -30.00
N LYS A 26 1.24 14.22 -30.21
CA LYS A 26 2.51 14.33 -29.46
C LYS A 26 2.28 14.69 -27.99
N LEU A 27 1.25 15.49 -27.70
CA LEU A 27 0.84 15.79 -26.32
C LEU A 27 0.27 14.54 -25.65
N ASP A 28 -0.59 13.81 -26.35
CA ASP A 28 -1.24 12.60 -25.82
C ASP A 28 -0.21 11.52 -25.48
N ILE A 29 0.78 11.29 -26.37
CA ILE A 29 1.89 10.34 -26.12
C ILE A 29 2.72 10.79 -24.91
N LYS A 30 3.01 12.09 -24.78
CA LYS A 30 3.75 12.61 -23.63
C LYS A 30 2.98 12.39 -22.32
N GLN A 31 1.69 12.68 -22.31
CA GLN A 31 0.82 12.46 -21.15
C GLN A 31 0.72 10.97 -20.79
N ALA A 32 0.59 10.08 -21.78
CA ALA A 32 0.61 8.64 -21.57
C ALA A 32 1.94 8.17 -20.94
N GLY A 33 3.07 8.70 -21.42
CA GLY A 33 4.39 8.42 -20.83
C GLY A 33 4.49 8.86 -19.37
N GLU A 34 4.05 10.09 -19.06
CA GLU A 34 4.01 10.62 -17.70
C GLU A 34 3.15 9.75 -16.76
N LEU A 35 1.98 9.28 -17.25
CA LEU A 35 1.10 8.39 -16.50
C LEU A 35 1.74 7.02 -16.23
N ILE A 36 2.42 6.43 -17.21
CA ILE A 36 3.12 5.15 -17.05
C ILE A 36 4.24 5.26 -16.00
N CYS A 37 5.05 6.32 -16.08
CA CYS A 37 6.10 6.59 -15.10
C CYS A 37 5.50 6.76 -13.69
N TYR A 38 4.43 7.56 -13.56
CA TYR A 38 3.76 7.77 -12.29
C TYR A 38 3.17 6.48 -11.71
N HIS A 39 2.57 5.63 -12.56
CA HIS A 39 2.07 4.33 -12.17
C HIS A 39 3.19 3.42 -11.62
N ALA A 40 4.33 3.35 -12.32
CA ALA A 40 5.49 2.58 -11.86
C ALA A 40 6.03 3.07 -10.51
N LEU A 41 6.11 4.39 -10.31
CA LEU A 41 6.53 4.98 -9.03
C LEU A 41 5.61 4.59 -7.86
N ILE A 42 4.28 4.57 -8.08
CA ILE A 42 3.34 4.16 -7.04
C ILE A 42 3.48 2.66 -6.72
N ILE A 43 3.71 1.82 -7.73
CA ILE A 43 3.97 0.39 -7.51
C ILE A 43 5.23 0.21 -6.64
N GLU A 44 6.29 0.95 -6.94
CA GLU A 44 7.52 0.90 -6.18
C GLU A 44 7.31 1.31 -4.72
N ASP A 45 6.66 2.45 -4.47
CA ASP A 45 6.36 2.91 -3.11
C ASP A 45 5.48 1.89 -2.36
N ASN A 46 4.48 1.31 -3.04
CA ASN A 46 3.64 0.25 -2.46
C ASN A 46 4.47 -0.97 -2.02
N ASN A 47 5.43 -1.40 -2.85
CA ASN A 47 6.33 -2.51 -2.55
C ASN A 47 7.27 -2.17 -1.38
N GLN A 48 7.82 -0.96 -1.35
CA GLN A 48 8.64 -0.49 -0.23
C GLN A 48 7.85 -0.52 1.09
N LYS A 49 6.61 -0.01 1.10
CA LYS A 49 5.75 -0.04 2.30
C LYS A 49 5.39 -1.47 2.73
N LYS A 50 5.13 -2.39 1.79
CA LYS A 50 4.92 -3.81 2.10
C LYS A 50 6.16 -4.46 2.71
N ASN A 51 7.35 -4.14 2.20
CA ASN A 51 8.60 -4.65 2.76
C ASN A 51 8.83 -4.13 4.19
N CYS A 52 8.59 -2.83 4.44
CA CYS A 52 8.62 -2.26 5.79
C CYS A 52 7.60 -2.94 6.72
N LEU A 53 6.39 -3.18 6.22
CA LEU A 53 5.36 -3.88 6.99
C LEU A 53 5.80 -5.31 7.33
N GLN A 54 6.42 -6.03 6.39
CA GLN A 54 6.95 -7.36 6.66
C GLN A 54 8.02 -7.33 7.75
N LYS A 55 8.96 -6.38 7.70
CA LYS A 55 9.98 -6.21 8.74
C LYS A 55 9.36 -5.97 10.12
N CYS A 56 8.33 -5.13 10.20
CA CYS A 56 7.61 -4.89 11.45
C CYS A 56 6.92 -6.16 11.97
N ILE A 57 6.33 -6.95 11.06
CA ILE A 57 5.70 -8.22 11.41
C ILE A 57 6.73 -9.22 11.90
N ASP A 58 7.90 -9.31 11.25
CA ASP A 58 8.96 -10.23 11.65
C ASP A 58 9.49 -9.92 13.08
N ILE A 59 9.41 -8.65 13.52
CA ILE A 59 9.78 -8.23 14.88
C ILE A 59 8.67 -8.54 15.89
N ILE A 60 7.42 -8.15 15.62
CA ILE A 60 6.32 -8.26 16.60
C ILE A 60 5.67 -9.66 16.62
N ILE A 61 5.56 -10.31 15.45
CA ILE A 61 4.86 -11.59 15.28
C ILE A 61 5.52 -12.42 14.15
N PRO A 62 6.72 -12.99 14.37
CA PRO A 62 7.45 -13.71 13.33
C PRO A 62 6.66 -14.90 12.75
N GLU A 63 5.80 -15.54 13.56
CA GLU A 63 5.00 -16.69 13.14
C GLU A 63 3.74 -16.31 12.35
N PHE A 64 3.40 -15.02 12.24
CA PHE A 64 2.14 -14.54 11.68
C PHE A 64 1.87 -15.05 10.26
N ASN A 65 2.93 -15.17 9.45
CA ASN A 65 2.83 -15.66 8.07
C ASN A 65 2.39 -17.14 7.97
N THR A 66 2.58 -17.93 9.03
CA THR A 66 2.15 -19.35 9.06
C THR A 66 0.68 -19.51 9.46
N TRP A 67 0.12 -18.52 10.17
CA TRP A 67 -1.27 -18.56 10.65
C TRP A 67 -2.30 -18.39 9.53
N PHE A 68 -1.89 -17.84 8.38
CA PHE A 68 -2.75 -17.59 7.24
C PHE A 68 -2.22 -18.28 5.98
N LYS A 69 -3.13 -18.88 5.20
CA LYS A 69 -2.77 -19.53 3.92
C LYS A 69 -2.25 -18.55 2.86
N THR A 70 -2.69 -17.29 2.90
CA THR A 70 -2.37 -16.28 1.89
C THR A 70 -1.89 -14.99 2.55
N LYS A 71 -0.65 -14.60 2.24
CA LYS A 71 -0.05 -13.34 2.67
C LYS A 71 -0.85 -12.15 2.15
N TYR A 72 -1.00 -11.11 2.97
CA TYR A 72 -1.71 -9.87 2.62
C TYR A 72 -3.16 -10.05 2.16
N SER A 73 -3.80 -11.18 2.50
CA SER A 73 -5.24 -11.36 2.28
C SER A 73 -6.05 -10.33 3.09
N LYS A 74 -7.33 -10.12 2.72
CA LYS A 74 -8.20 -9.16 3.42
C LYS A 74 -8.27 -9.44 4.93
N THR A 75 -8.38 -10.72 5.30
CA THR A 75 -8.45 -11.14 6.70
C THR A 75 -7.12 -10.93 7.43
N TYR A 76 -6.00 -11.22 6.76
CA TYR A 76 -4.64 -10.95 7.26
C TYR A 76 -4.44 -9.46 7.60
N ILE A 77 -4.76 -8.57 6.65
CA ILE A 77 -4.65 -7.12 6.84
C ILE A 77 -5.61 -6.63 7.93
N THR A 78 -6.84 -7.15 7.97
CA THR A 78 -7.83 -6.75 8.98
C THR A 78 -7.38 -7.12 10.39
N ALA A 79 -6.77 -8.30 10.56
CA ALA A 79 -6.22 -8.74 11.84
C ALA A 79 -5.08 -7.80 12.30
N LEU A 80 -4.10 -7.53 11.43
CA LEU A 80 -2.99 -6.62 11.74
C LEU A 80 -3.48 -5.20 12.02
N LYS A 81 -4.44 -4.69 11.25
CA LYS A 81 -4.99 -3.34 11.43
C LYS A 81 -5.67 -3.18 12.78
N LYS A 82 -6.34 -4.22 13.28
CA LYS A 82 -7.07 -4.17 14.55
C LYS A 82 -6.16 -4.41 15.76
N PHE A 83 -5.36 -5.46 15.73
CA PHE A 83 -4.58 -5.92 16.89
C PHE A 83 -3.14 -5.42 16.83
N GLY A 84 -2.48 -5.55 15.68
CA GLY A 84 -1.12 -5.07 15.41
C GLY A 84 0.01 -5.72 16.22
N SER A 85 -0.31 -6.45 17.31
CA SER A 85 0.65 -7.24 18.08
C SER A 85 0.08 -8.59 18.52
N SER A 86 1.00 -9.53 18.80
CA SER A 86 0.68 -10.86 19.35
C SER A 86 -0.02 -10.74 20.70
N TYR A 87 0.46 -9.84 21.56
CA TYR A 87 -0.12 -9.53 22.87
C TYR A 87 -1.60 -9.09 22.78
N ASN A 88 -1.89 -8.13 21.90
CA ASN A 88 -3.26 -7.63 21.70
C ASN A 88 -4.18 -8.71 21.12
N LEU A 89 -3.63 -9.59 20.28
CA LEU A 89 -4.37 -10.70 19.68
C LEU A 89 -4.65 -11.82 20.71
N ALA A 90 -3.69 -12.14 21.57
CA ALA A 90 -3.82 -13.12 22.64
C ALA A 90 -4.87 -12.71 23.70
N ASN A 91 -4.92 -11.41 24.01
CA ASN A 91 -5.84 -10.84 25.00
C ASN A 91 -7.24 -10.54 24.43
N ALA A 92 -7.44 -10.65 23.11
CA ALA A 92 -8.72 -10.39 22.50
C ALA A 92 -9.79 -11.44 22.86
N ASN A 93 -11.03 -10.98 23.09
CA ASN A 93 -12.19 -11.85 23.26
C ASN A 93 -12.46 -12.64 21.99
N LEU A 94 -12.72 -13.95 22.12
CA LEU A 94 -12.94 -14.86 20.98
C LEU A 94 -14.13 -14.43 20.10
N THR A 95 -15.20 -13.93 20.71
CA THR A 95 -16.38 -13.39 19.99
C THR A 95 -16.02 -12.16 19.15
N HIS A 96 -15.23 -11.25 19.71
CA HIS A 96 -14.74 -10.07 19.00
C HIS A 96 -13.77 -10.47 17.86
N LEU A 97 -12.87 -11.42 18.11
CA LEU A 97 -11.96 -11.95 17.10
C LEU A 97 -12.71 -12.58 15.92
N LYS A 98 -13.71 -13.43 16.20
CA LYS A 98 -14.61 -13.99 15.18
C LYS A 98 -15.29 -12.89 14.37
N LYS A 99 -15.81 -11.85 15.02
CA LYS A 99 -16.48 -10.73 14.32
C LYS A 99 -15.53 -9.97 13.39
N VAL A 100 -14.29 -9.72 13.82
CA VAL A 100 -13.28 -9.01 13.04
C VAL A 100 -12.82 -9.82 11.83
N LEU A 101 -12.65 -11.14 12.00
CA LEU A 101 -12.16 -12.03 10.93
C LEU A 101 -13.28 -12.54 10.00
N LYS A 102 -14.55 -12.39 10.38
CA LYS A 102 -15.70 -12.79 9.56
C LYS A 102 -15.83 -11.89 8.34
N HIS A 103 -15.48 -12.42 7.18
CA HIS A 103 -15.70 -11.74 5.91
C HIS A 103 -17.13 -11.97 5.40
N LYS A 104 -17.78 -10.91 4.87
CA LYS A 104 -19.20 -10.93 4.47
C LYS A 104 -19.57 -11.93 3.36
N ASN A 105 -18.60 -12.35 2.53
CA ASN A 105 -18.83 -13.24 1.37
C ASN A 105 -18.36 -14.69 1.61
N SER A 106 -18.60 -15.25 2.80
CA SER A 106 -18.09 -16.56 3.21
C SER A 106 -19.00 -17.73 2.80
N ARG A 107 -19.22 -17.92 1.49
CA ARG A 107 -19.83 -19.17 0.99
C ARG A 107 -18.79 -20.26 0.68
N LEU A 108 -17.51 -19.91 0.54
CA LEU A 108 -16.44 -20.80 0.06
C LEU A 108 -15.10 -20.66 0.79
N HIS A 109 -14.96 -19.75 1.75
CA HIS A 109 -13.68 -19.56 2.45
C HIS A 109 -13.62 -20.42 3.71
N ALA A 110 -12.56 -21.23 3.82
CA ALA A 110 -12.25 -21.98 5.02
C ALA A 110 -12.26 -21.04 6.23
N GLU A 111 -13.14 -21.32 7.18
CA GLU A 111 -13.23 -20.56 8.42
C GLU A 111 -11.88 -20.67 9.14
N ILE A 112 -11.22 -19.52 9.36
CA ILE A 112 -9.98 -19.49 10.12
C ILE A 112 -10.34 -19.87 11.55
N ASP A 113 -9.70 -20.90 12.09
CA ASP A 113 -9.89 -21.29 13.47
C ASP A 113 -9.35 -20.19 14.40
N THR A 114 -10.28 -19.34 14.85
CA THR A 114 -9.99 -18.22 15.75
C THR A 114 -9.48 -18.67 17.12
N SER A 115 -9.77 -19.90 17.54
CA SER A 115 -9.28 -20.44 18.81
C SER A 115 -7.80 -20.76 18.74
N SER A 116 -7.41 -21.58 17.75
CA SER A 116 -6.02 -21.87 17.41
C SER A 116 -5.21 -20.60 17.15
N LEU A 117 -5.77 -19.62 16.42
CA LEU A 117 -5.09 -18.34 16.17
C LEU A 117 -4.74 -17.59 17.46
N ARG A 118 -5.68 -17.53 18.42
CA ARG A 118 -5.46 -16.88 19.72
C ARG A 118 -4.43 -17.64 20.55
N ASP A 119 -4.47 -18.97 20.53
CA ASP A 119 -3.52 -19.79 21.29
C ASP A 119 -2.11 -19.75 20.69
N ASN A 120 -1.98 -19.64 19.36
CA ASN A 120 -0.71 -19.36 18.71
C ASN A 120 -0.19 -17.96 19.06
N ALA A 121 -1.07 -16.97 19.16
CA ALA A 121 -0.68 -15.62 19.58
C ALA A 121 -0.12 -15.59 21.01
N LYS A 122 -0.65 -16.39 21.93
CA LYS A 122 -0.11 -16.54 23.29
C LYS A 122 1.28 -17.19 23.33
N LYS A 123 1.60 -18.02 22.34
CA LYS A 123 2.88 -18.75 22.22
C LYS A 123 3.92 -18.01 21.38
N SER A 124 3.55 -16.89 20.76
CA SER A 124 4.43 -16.14 19.87
C SER A 124 5.62 -15.56 20.65
N ILE A 125 6.81 -15.62 20.05
CA ILE A 125 8.05 -15.09 20.63
C ILE A 125 8.31 -13.62 20.31
N GLY A 126 7.41 -12.96 19.58
CA GLY A 126 7.65 -11.61 19.09
C GLY A 126 7.57 -10.52 20.16
N GLU A 127 8.14 -9.36 19.83
CA GLU A 127 8.29 -8.24 20.76
C GLU A 127 6.99 -7.47 20.99
N ASN A 128 6.72 -7.08 22.24
CA ASN A 128 5.61 -6.18 22.56
C ASN A 128 6.06 -4.71 22.51
N SER A 129 6.02 -4.12 21.31
CA SER A 129 6.30 -2.69 21.11
C SER A 129 5.07 -1.93 20.59
N GLU A 130 4.62 -0.95 21.35
CA GLU A 130 3.50 -0.08 20.96
C GLU A 130 3.84 0.80 19.75
N VAL A 131 5.10 1.23 19.65
CA VAL A 131 5.61 2.06 18.54
C VAL A 131 5.49 1.31 17.23
N ILE A 132 6.03 0.08 17.19
CA ILE A 132 5.99 -0.75 15.97
C ILE A 132 4.53 -1.16 15.67
N THR A 133 3.70 -1.39 16.69
CA THR A 133 2.26 -1.66 16.51
C THR A 133 1.55 -0.48 15.83
N LEU A 134 1.88 0.75 16.21
CA LEU A 134 1.35 1.97 15.59
C LEU A 134 1.88 2.12 14.15
N GLU A 135 3.16 1.83 13.93
CA GLU A 135 3.78 1.85 12.60
C GLU A 135 3.09 0.86 11.64
N ILE A 136 2.81 -0.38 12.08
CA ILE A 136 2.04 -1.37 11.31
C ILE A 136 0.69 -0.80 10.87
N LYS A 137 -0.05 -0.17 11.79
CA LYS A 137 -1.36 0.44 11.48
C LYS A 137 -1.23 1.57 10.45
N MET A 138 -0.17 2.38 10.53
CA MET A 138 0.11 3.46 9.57
C MET A 138 0.50 2.90 8.20
N LEU A 139 1.41 1.92 8.16
CA LEU A 139 1.85 1.26 6.92
C LEU A 139 0.68 0.62 6.19
N ILE A 140 -0.23 -0.06 6.91
CA ILE A 140 -1.44 -0.64 6.32
C ILE A 140 -2.32 0.44 5.69
N LYS A 141 -2.56 1.56 6.39
CA LYS A 141 -3.34 2.69 5.84
C LYS A 141 -2.69 3.26 4.58
N ASN A 142 -1.37 3.38 4.56
CA ASN A 142 -0.63 3.87 3.40
C ASN A 142 -0.75 2.88 2.22
N ILE A 143 -0.61 1.58 2.47
CA ILE A 143 -0.80 0.55 1.43
C ILE A 143 -2.22 0.60 0.86
N GLU A 144 -3.24 0.72 1.72
CA GLU A 144 -4.64 0.87 1.28
C GLU A 144 -4.82 2.12 0.40
N LEU A 145 -4.25 3.25 0.81
CA LEU A 145 -4.28 4.51 0.05
C LEU A 145 -3.59 4.36 -1.32
N LEU A 146 -2.37 3.84 -1.37
CA LEU A 146 -1.63 3.64 -2.62
C LEU A 146 -2.36 2.67 -3.56
N THR A 147 -2.92 1.59 -3.02
CA THR A 147 -3.74 0.64 -3.78
C THR A 147 -4.98 1.30 -4.35
N SER A 148 -5.61 2.23 -3.62
CA SER A 148 -6.75 3.00 -4.13
C SER A 148 -6.35 3.95 -5.26
N ARG A 149 -5.17 4.58 -5.16
CA ARG A 149 -4.62 5.45 -6.21
C ARG A 149 -4.35 4.67 -7.49
N LEU A 150 -3.74 3.48 -7.40
CA LEU A 150 -3.52 2.59 -8.55
C LEU A 150 -4.84 2.28 -9.27
N LYS A 151 -5.88 1.89 -8.52
CA LYS A 151 -7.22 1.63 -9.11
C LYS A 151 -7.84 2.84 -9.81
N THR A 152 -7.48 4.06 -9.42
CA THR A 152 -7.96 5.27 -10.10
C THR A 152 -7.18 5.52 -11.38
N ILE A 153 -5.88 5.21 -11.40
CA ILE A 153 -5.02 5.33 -12.59
C ILE A 153 -5.40 4.27 -13.62
N ASP A 154 -5.60 3.01 -13.20
CA ASP A 154 -5.96 1.89 -14.08
C ASP A 154 -7.33 2.04 -14.77
N LYS A 155 -8.17 2.95 -14.26
CA LYS A 155 -9.49 3.27 -14.84
C LYS A 155 -9.45 4.39 -15.88
N LYS A 156 -8.35 5.14 -15.94
CA LYS A 156 -8.13 6.19 -16.94
C LYS A 156 -7.55 5.58 -18.20
#